data_AF-A0AAN8UKU0-F1
#
_entry.id   AF-A0AAN8UKU0-F1
#
_cell.length_a   1.000
_cell.length_b   1.000
_cell.length_c   1.000
_cell.angle_alpha   90.00
_cell.angle_beta   90.00
_cell.angle_gamma   90.00
#
_symmetry.space_group_name_H-M   'P 1'
#
loop_
_entity.id
_entity.type
_entity.pdbx_description
1 polymer ?
#
loop_
_entity_poly.entity_id
_entity_poly.type
_entity_poly.pdbx_seq_one_letter_code
_entity_poly.pdbx_strand_id
1 'polypeptide(L)'
;MDITVIYCDEKHRFRMSHTDPVSHLKARLRESTNILEYHQKLSSGSQRLDDSYRTLGSYNVSPRTKLTLSQDMDLRIIPINLDLPTLDLTFDHRMVVEDVRKTIRHKLNVPDSHRIILGVEGSNEALNPKSFLYRCLGLGRRYEINMYTERK
;
A
#
# COMPACT_ATOMS: atom_id res chain seq x y z
N MET A 1 23.93 -7.77 -12.25
CA MET A 1 23.05 -6.73 -12.81
C MET A 1 22.60 -5.79 -11.71
N ASP A 2 22.55 -4.50 -12.01
CA ASP A 2 22.01 -3.50 -11.08
C ASP A 2 20.51 -3.35 -11.33
N ILE A 3 19.71 -3.65 -10.32
CA ILE A 3 18.26 -3.60 -10.39
C ILE A 3 17.79 -2.40 -9.58
N THR A 4 16.81 -1.68 -10.12
CA THR A 4 16.13 -0.59 -9.41
C THR A 4 14.73 -1.04 -9.01
N VAL A 5 14.45 -0.98 -7.71
CA VAL A 5 13.11 -1.15 -7.13
C VAL A 5 12.61 0.21 -6.69
N ILE A 6 11.42 0.59 -7.13
CA ILE A 6 10.74 1.81 -6.73
C ILE A 6 9.77 1.47 -5.61
N TYR A 7 9.86 2.21 -4.50
CA TYR A 7 8.96 2.09 -3.36
C TYR A 7 8.67 3.48 -2.81
N CYS A 8 7.40 3.90 -2.76
CA CYS A 8 6.99 5.19 -2.18
C CYS A 8 7.80 6.41 -2.69
N ASP A 9 8.00 6.48 -4.01
CA ASP A 9 8.85 7.46 -4.73
C ASP A 9 10.35 7.33 -4.53
N GLU A 10 10.79 6.47 -3.62
CA GLU A 10 12.19 6.18 -3.38
C GLU A 10 12.70 5.09 -4.33
N LYS A 11 14.00 5.18 -4.66
CA LYS A 11 14.68 4.21 -5.52
C LYS A 11 15.66 3.42 -4.68
N HIS A 12 15.40 2.13 -4.53
CA HIS A 12 16.31 1.18 -3.91
C HIS A 12 17.08 0.44 -5.02
N ARG A 13 18.41 0.43 -4.93
CA ARG A 13 19.27 -0.22 -5.92
C ARG A 13 19.96 -1.43 -5.33
N PHE A 14 19.91 -2.55 -6.05
CA PHE A 14 20.50 -3.82 -5.62
C PHE A 14 21.36 -4.41 -6.73
N ARG A 15 22.54 -4.89 -6.36
CA ARG A 15 23.39 -5.69 -7.24
C ARG A 15 23.02 -7.17 -7.09
N MET A 16 22.47 -7.76 -8.14
CA MET A 16 21.95 -9.14 -8.17
C MET A 16 22.46 -9.89 -9.42
N SER A 17 22.34 -11.22 -9.45
CA SER A 17 22.50 -12.05 -10.64
C SER A 17 21.15 -12.28 -11.34
N HIS A 18 21.17 -12.55 -12.64
CA HIS A 18 19.98 -12.98 -13.39
C HIS A 18 19.46 -14.35 -12.92
N THR A 19 20.34 -15.16 -12.34
CA THR A 19 20.03 -16.46 -11.74
C THR A 19 19.56 -16.36 -10.29
N ASP A 20 19.62 -15.17 -9.67
CA ASP A 20 19.17 -15.03 -8.29
C ASP A 20 17.64 -15.23 -8.22
N PRO A 21 17.14 -15.94 -7.19
CA PRO A 21 15.71 -16.09 -6.98
C PRO A 21 15.08 -14.79 -6.51
N VAL A 22 13.78 -14.63 -6.77
CA VAL A 22 13.00 -13.48 -6.28
C VAL A 22 13.05 -13.38 -4.76
N SER A 23 13.08 -14.50 -4.04
CA SER A 23 13.26 -14.53 -2.58
C SER A 23 14.51 -13.80 -2.10
N HIS A 24 15.62 -13.89 -2.83
CA HIS A 24 16.86 -13.20 -2.49
C HIS A 24 16.69 -11.68 -2.63
N LEU A 25 16.02 -11.20 -3.68
CA LEU A 25 15.69 -9.78 -3.81
C LEU A 25 14.77 -9.30 -2.67
N LYS A 26 13.76 -10.10 -2.30
CA LYS A 26 12.82 -9.78 -1.22
C LYS A 26 13.51 -9.68 0.16
N ALA A 27 14.45 -10.59 0.44
CA ALA A 27 15.24 -10.54 1.67
C ALA A 27 16.06 -9.24 1.76
N ARG A 28 16.73 -8.84 0.69
CA ARG A 28 17.48 -7.57 0.65
C ARG A 28 16.58 -6.34 0.76
N LEU A 29 15.37 -6.41 0.19
CA LEU A 29 14.39 -5.35 0.34
C LEU A 29 13.95 -5.20 1.80
N ARG A 30 13.72 -6.30 2.52
CA ARG A 30 13.36 -6.28 3.94
C ARG A 30 14.39 -5.54 4.77
N GLU A 31 15.68 -5.76 4.53
CA GLU A 31 16.76 -5.03 5.22
C GLU A 31 16.68 -3.52 5.00
N SER A 32 16.21 -3.08 3.82
CA SER A 32 16.13 -1.66 3.45
C SER A 32 14.81 -0.97 3.76
N THR A 33 13.69 -1.71 3.78
CA THR A 33 12.34 -1.14 3.93
C THR A 33 11.61 -1.59 5.19
N ASN A 34 12.17 -2.58 5.91
CA ASN A 34 11.55 -3.24 7.06
C ASN A 34 10.23 -3.98 6.74
N ILE A 35 9.95 -4.25 5.47
CA ILE A 35 8.75 -4.99 5.05
C ILE A 35 9.08 -6.48 4.98
N LEU A 36 8.30 -7.30 5.66
CA LEU A 36 8.43 -8.75 5.60
C LEU A 36 8.22 -9.27 4.18
N GLU A 37 8.99 -10.28 3.78
CA GLU A 37 9.11 -10.78 2.41
C GLU A 37 7.75 -11.21 1.83
N TYR A 38 6.88 -11.78 2.66
CA TYR A 38 5.55 -12.22 2.25
C TYR A 38 4.54 -11.08 2.07
N HIS A 39 4.83 -9.88 2.60
CA HIS A 39 4.05 -8.66 2.33
C HIS A 39 4.55 -7.89 1.11
N GLN A 40 5.74 -8.21 0.60
CA GLN A 40 6.31 -7.53 -0.53
C GLN A 40 5.67 -8.01 -1.84
N LYS A 41 4.92 -7.11 -2.49
CA LYS A 41 4.32 -7.32 -3.82
C LYS A 41 5.21 -6.68 -4.87
N LEU A 42 6.08 -7.48 -5.47
CA LEU A 42 6.97 -7.02 -6.54
C LEU A 42 6.29 -7.15 -7.89
N SER A 43 6.43 -6.12 -8.72
CA SER A 43 5.88 -6.10 -10.07
C SER A 43 6.83 -5.44 -11.07
N SER A 44 6.85 -5.96 -12.29
CA SER A 44 7.47 -5.39 -13.48
C SER A 44 6.36 -5.01 -14.46
N GLY A 45 5.94 -3.75 -14.45
CA GLY A 45 4.75 -3.32 -15.18
C GLY A 45 3.50 -4.08 -14.70
N SER A 46 2.87 -4.85 -15.59
CA SER A 46 1.71 -5.70 -15.26
C SER A 46 2.09 -7.08 -14.71
N GLN A 47 3.36 -7.51 -14.83
CA GLN A 47 3.79 -8.83 -14.41
C GLN A 47 4.16 -8.83 -12.91
N ARG A 48 3.50 -9.66 -12.11
CA ARG A 48 3.85 -9.87 -10.71
C ARG A 48 4.93 -10.93 -10.56
N LEU A 49 5.84 -10.70 -9.61
CA LEU A 49 6.93 -11.61 -9.25
C LEU A 49 6.54 -12.35 -7.95
N ASP A 50 5.48 -13.16 -8.03
CA ASP A 50 4.87 -13.80 -6.86
C ASP A 50 5.57 -15.12 -6.49
N ASP A 51 6.02 -15.90 -7.49
CA ASP A 51 6.82 -17.10 -7.25
C ASP A 51 8.22 -16.72 -6.75
N SER A 52 8.47 -17.02 -5.48
CA SER A 52 9.68 -16.65 -4.77
C SER A 52 10.89 -17.53 -5.11
N TYR A 53 10.68 -18.71 -5.71
CA TYR A 53 11.74 -19.63 -6.12
C TYR A 53 12.20 -19.38 -7.56
N ARG A 54 11.35 -18.78 -8.39
CA ARG A 54 11.72 -18.35 -9.73
C ARG A 54 12.84 -17.33 -9.72
N THR A 55 13.72 -17.45 -10.71
CA THR A 55 14.83 -16.51 -10.89
C THR A 55 14.34 -15.19 -11.47
N LEU A 56 15.05 -14.11 -11.16
CA LEU A 56 14.80 -12.80 -11.77
C LEU A 56 14.83 -12.88 -13.30
N GLY A 57 15.69 -13.74 -13.83
CA GLY A 57 15.79 -13.97 -15.25
C GLY A 57 14.61 -14.67 -15.89
N SER A 58 13.99 -15.62 -15.19
CA SER A 58 12.74 -16.25 -15.65
C SER A 58 11.57 -15.27 -15.80
N TYR A 59 11.65 -14.13 -15.10
CA TYR A 59 10.72 -12.99 -15.22
C TYR A 59 11.19 -11.93 -16.23
N ASN A 60 12.23 -12.21 -17.02
CA ASN A 60 12.86 -11.26 -17.94
C ASN A 60 13.31 -9.95 -17.24
N VAL A 61 13.68 -10.03 -15.96
CA VAL A 61 14.25 -8.88 -15.25
C VAL A 61 15.68 -8.65 -15.75
N SER A 62 15.90 -7.44 -16.25
CA SER A 62 17.16 -6.96 -16.79
C SER A 62 17.61 -5.71 -16.02
N PRO A 63 18.86 -5.22 -16.20
CA PRO A 63 19.31 -3.97 -15.57
C PRO A 63 18.45 -2.73 -15.91
N ARG A 64 17.72 -2.77 -17.04
CA ARG A 64 16.83 -1.66 -17.45
C ARG A 64 15.42 -1.79 -16.89
N THR A 65 15.08 -2.96 -16.33
CA THR A 65 13.76 -3.24 -15.77
C THR A 65 13.61 -2.46 -14.46
N LYS A 66 12.55 -1.66 -14.37
CA LYS A 66 12.14 -1.00 -13.13
C LYS A 66 11.12 -1.88 -12.43
N LEU A 67 11.48 -2.37 -11.26
CA LEU A 67 10.53 -3.07 -10.40
C LEU A 67 9.80 -2.06 -9.52
N THR A 68 8.54 -2.32 -9.23
CA THR A 68 7.76 -1.57 -8.25
C THR A 68 7.42 -2.49 -7.10
N LEU A 69 7.73 -2.05 -5.89
CA LEU A 69 7.32 -2.69 -4.65
C LEU A 69 6.01 -2.06 -4.20
N SER A 70 5.02 -2.89 -3.90
CA SER A 70 3.88 -2.47 -3.08
C SER A 70 3.72 -3.32 -1.84
N GLN A 71 3.08 -2.72 -0.84
CA GLN A 71 2.63 -3.39 0.36
C GLN A 71 1.16 -3.09 0.61
N ASP A 72 0.56 -3.96 1.40
CA ASP A 72 -0.77 -3.77 1.94
C ASP A 72 -0.71 -3.01 3.26
N MET A 73 -1.73 -2.20 3.51
CA MET A 73 -1.98 -1.50 4.77
C MET A 73 -3.31 -1.98 5.32
N ASP A 74 -3.27 -2.46 6.56
CA ASP A 74 -4.43 -2.86 7.33
C ASP A 74 -4.97 -1.61 8.05
N LEU A 75 -6.17 -1.18 7.67
CA LEU A 75 -6.85 -0.02 8.25
C LEU A 75 -8.06 -0.49 9.06
N ARG A 76 -8.06 -0.16 10.35
CA ARG A 76 -9.23 -0.23 11.20
C ARG A 76 -9.94 1.11 11.17
N ILE A 77 -11.12 1.14 10.58
CA ILE A 77 -11.93 2.34 10.43
C ILE A 77 -12.93 2.38 11.58
N ILE A 78 -12.84 3.41 12.40
CA ILE A 78 -13.65 3.59 13.60
C ILE A 78 -14.65 4.73 13.34
N PRO A 79 -15.95 4.43 13.17
CA PRO A 79 -16.97 5.46 13.04
C PRO A 79 -17.12 6.25 14.34
N ILE A 80 -17.09 7.58 14.26
CA ILE A 80 -17.22 8.47 15.41
C ILE A 80 -18.57 9.17 15.37
N ASN A 81 -19.38 8.99 16.43
CA ASN A 81 -20.75 9.50 16.53
C ASN A 81 -21.66 9.05 15.38
N LEU A 82 -21.41 7.86 14.84
CA LEU A 82 -22.21 7.22 13.79
C LEU A 82 -22.69 5.86 14.30
N ASP A 83 -23.94 5.52 14.02
CA ASP A 83 -24.49 4.18 14.26
C ASP A 83 -24.03 3.22 13.14
N LEU A 84 -22.71 3.00 13.06
CA LEU A 84 -22.06 2.17 12.07
C LEU A 84 -21.04 1.26 12.76
N PRO A 85 -20.81 0.02 12.25
CA PRO A 85 -19.80 -0.85 12.80
C PRO A 85 -18.39 -0.38 12.46
N THR A 86 -17.44 -0.69 13.35
CA THR A 86 -16.01 -0.65 13.03
C THR A 86 -15.71 -1.60 11.88
N LEU A 87 -14.82 -1.20 10.98
CA LEU A 87 -14.49 -1.97 9.78
C LEU A 87 -12.98 -2.16 9.65
N ASP A 88 -12.53 -3.41 9.56
CA ASP A 88 -11.15 -3.74 9.23
C ASP A 88 -11.05 -4.00 7.71
N LEU A 89 -10.26 -3.20 7.00
CA LEU A 89 -10.02 -3.35 5.56
C LEU A 89 -8.53 -3.31 5.25
N THR A 90 -8.12 -4.06 4.23
CA THR A 90 -6.76 -4.05 3.71
C THR A 90 -6.73 -3.33 2.36
N PHE A 91 -5.80 -2.38 2.21
CA PHE A 91 -5.64 -1.56 0.99
C PHE A 91 -4.20 -1.58 0.48
N ASP A 92 -3.98 -1.45 -0.83
CA ASP A 92 -2.63 -1.15 -1.35
C ASP A 92 -2.24 0.24 -0.83
N HIS A 93 -1.03 0.36 -0.26
CA HIS A 93 -0.53 1.62 0.29
C HIS A 93 -0.51 2.80 -0.70
N ARG A 94 -0.53 2.53 -2.02
CA ARG A 94 -0.63 3.54 -3.11
C ARG A 94 -2.07 3.80 -3.54
N MET A 95 -3.06 3.28 -2.83
CA MET A 95 -4.44 3.68 -3.10
C MET A 95 -4.62 5.14 -2.70
N VAL A 96 -5.33 5.89 -3.54
CA VAL A 96 -5.67 7.28 -3.26
C VAL A 96 -6.78 7.30 -2.21
N VAL A 97 -6.70 8.24 -1.25
CA VAL A 97 -7.66 8.35 -0.13
C VAL A 97 -9.11 8.44 -0.62
N GLU A 98 -9.38 9.10 -1.75
CA GLU A 98 -10.73 9.16 -2.32
C GLU A 98 -11.27 7.78 -2.75
N ASP A 99 -10.43 6.89 -3.29
CA ASP A 99 -10.87 5.53 -3.68
C ASP A 99 -11.08 4.64 -2.45
N VAL A 100 -10.30 4.87 -1.39
CA VAL A 100 -10.53 4.27 -0.07
C VAL A 100 -11.89 4.69 0.47
N ARG A 101 -12.23 5.99 0.41
CA ARG A 101 -13.55 6.49 0.81
C ARG A 101 -14.70 5.86 0.02
N LYS A 102 -14.55 5.67 -1.30
CA LYS A 102 -15.56 4.97 -2.11
C LYS A 102 -15.75 3.53 -1.65
N THR A 103 -14.66 2.83 -1.35
CA THR A 103 -14.71 1.45 -0.83
C THR A 103 -15.45 1.39 0.50
N ILE A 104 -15.11 2.30 1.44
CA ILE A 104 -15.77 2.40 2.74
C ILE A 104 -17.25 2.74 2.57
N ARG A 105 -17.58 3.71 1.72
CA ARG A 105 -18.97 4.09 1.40
C ARG A 105 -19.79 2.89 0.97
N HIS A 106 -19.27 2.10 0.03
CA HIS A 106 -19.94 0.92 -0.46
C HIS A 106 -20.09 -0.16 0.64
N LYS A 107 -19.06 -0.38 1.46
CA LYS A 107 -19.09 -1.38 2.54
C LYS A 107 -20.04 -1.03 3.67
N LEU A 108 -20.18 0.26 3.99
CA LEU A 108 -21.03 0.75 5.09
C LEU A 108 -22.38 1.30 4.61
N ASN A 109 -22.68 1.21 3.31
CA ASN A 109 -23.89 1.75 2.68
C ASN A 109 -24.15 3.23 3.03
N VAL A 110 -23.10 4.05 3.08
CA VAL A 110 -23.23 5.48 3.39
C VAL A 110 -23.88 6.21 2.20
N PRO A 111 -24.97 6.98 2.38
CA PRO A 111 -25.63 7.66 1.28
C PRO A 111 -24.71 8.68 0.58
N ASP A 112 -24.88 8.88 -0.72
CA ASP A 112 -24.12 9.87 -1.50
C ASP A 112 -24.39 11.32 -1.07
N SER A 113 -25.49 11.57 -0.35
CA SER A 113 -25.79 12.85 0.31
C SER A 113 -24.81 13.17 1.45
N HIS A 114 -24.01 12.19 1.89
CA HIS A 114 -23.02 12.36 2.93
C HIS A 114 -21.58 12.30 2.37
N ARG A 115 -20.75 13.22 2.85
CA ARG A 115 -19.30 13.23 2.65
C ARG A 115 -18.64 12.42 3.76
N ILE A 116 -17.85 11.41 3.39
CA ILE A 116 -17.00 10.67 4.34
C ILE A 116 -15.72 11.46 4.57
N ILE A 117 -15.39 11.68 5.84
CA ILE A 117 -14.14 12.29 6.27
C ILE A 117 -13.36 11.24 7.05
N LEU A 118 -12.09 11.07 6.71
CA LEU A 118 -11.16 10.17 7.38
C LEU A 118 -10.11 11.03 8.08
N GLY A 119 -9.79 10.73 9.33
CA GLY A 119 -8.77 11.41 10.11
C GLY A 119 -7.96 10.43 10.94
N VAL A 120 -6.74 10.82 11.30
CA VAL A 120 -5.93 10.07 12.27
C VAL A 120 -6.38 10.51 13.67
N GLU A 121 -6.48 9.56 14.59
CA GLU A 121 -6.78 9.88 15.99
C GLU A 121 -5.75 10.89 16.55
N GLY A 122 -6.23 11.91 17.27
CA GLY A 122 -5.39 12.98 17.81
C GLY A 122 -4.97 14.05 16.80
N SER A 123 -5.35 13.94 15.52
CA SER A 123 -5.19 14.98 14.51
C SER A 123 -6.52 15.67 14.21
N ASN A 124 -6.49 17.00 14.09
CA ASN A 124 -7.63 17.79 13.61
C ASN A 124 -7.69 17.88 12.08
N GLU A 125 -6.71 17.32 11.37
CA GLU A 125 -6.62 17.39 9.91
C GLU A 125 -7.17 16.12 9.26
N ALA A 126 -8.09 16.29 8.33
CA ALA A 126 -8.61 15.20 7.51
C ALA A 126 -7.55 14.72 6.52
N LEU A 127 -7.53 13.42 6.25
CA LEU A 127 -6.67 12.84 5.22
C LEU A 127 -6.94 13.49 3.86
N ASN A 128 -5.88 13.95 3.20
CA ASN A 128 -5.96 14.60 1.89
C ASN A 128 -6.54 13.62 0.85
N PRO A 129 -7.70 13.91 0.24
CA PRO A 129 -8.38 12.98 -0.67
C PRO A 129 -7.59 12.66 -1.93
N LYS A 130 -6.65 13.52 -2.35
CA LYS A 130 -5.84 13.33 -3.56
C LYS A 130 -4.49 12.66 -3.28
N SER A 131 -4.16 12.42 -2.01
CA SER A 131 -2.90 11.78 -1.61
C SER A 131 -3.04 10.26 -1.59
N PHE A 132 -1.91 9.57 -1.78
CA PHE A 132 -1.78 8.14 -1.49
C PHE A 132 -1.83 7.88 0.02
N LEU A 133 -2.37 6.73 0.42
CA LEU A 133 -2.46 6.33 1.83
C LEU A 133 -1.11 6.41 2.55
N TYR A 134 -0.04 5.91 1.93
CA TYR A 134 1.29 5.93 2.57
C TYR A 134 1.82 7.34 2.86
N ARG A 135 1.39 8.36 2.09
CA ARG A 135 1.78 9.75 2.37
C ARG A 135 1.03 10.33 3.56
N CYS A 136 -0.19 9.85 3.80
CA CYS A 136 -1.06 10.32 4.86
C CYS A 136 -0.77 9.63 6.19
N LEU A 137 -0.54 8.32 6.16
CA LEU A 137 -0.42 7.48 7.36
C LEU A 137 1.01 7.04 7.62
N GLY A 138 1.88 7.09 6.61
CA GLY A 138 3.22 6.51 6.66
C GLY A 138 3.26 5.06 6.15
N LEU A 139 4.39 4.39 6.37
CA LEU A 139 4.71 3.07 5.81
C LEU A 139 4.49 1.90 6.79
N GLY A 140 3.81 2.15 7.89
CA GLY A 140 3.39 1.13 8.84
C GLY A 140 2.40 0.14 8.23
N ARG A 141 2.15 -0.94 8.97
CA ARG A 141 1.24 -1.99 8.52
C ARG A 141 -0.19 -1.75 8.98
N ARG A 142 -0.38 -1.38 10.25
CA ARG A 142 -1.69 -1.29 10.87
C ARG A 142 -1.94 0.12 11.37
N TYR A 143 -3.08 0.67 10.99
CA TYR A 143 -3.52 1.99 11.42
C TYR A 143 -4.95 1.93 11.90
N GLU A 144 -5.25 2.71 12.93
CA GLU A 144 -6.61 3.03 13.31
C GLU A 144 -6.92 4.44 12.83
N ILE A 145 -8.03 4.60 12.10
CA ILE A 145 -8.46 5.88 11.54
C ILE A 145 -9.91 6.15 11.92
N ASN A 146 -10.18 7.40 12.27
CA ASN A 146 -11.51 7.86 12.61
C ASN A 146 -12.28 8.20 11.33
N MET A 147 -13.55 7.83 11.31
CA MET A 147 -14.47 8.14 10.24
C MET A 147 -15.60 9.02 10.77
N TYR A 148 -15.86 10.12 10.05
CA TYR A 148 -16.98 11.02 10.26
C TYR A 148 -17.79 11.13 8.98
N THR A 149 -19.04 11.57 9.10
CA THR A 149 -19.85 11.95 7.94
C THR A 149 -20.46 13.34 8.12
N GLU A 150 -20.54 14.08 7.03
CA GLU A 150 -21.20 15.39 6.96
C GLU A 150 -22.21 15.40 5.82
N ARG A 151 -23.36 16.06 6.00
CA ARG A 151 -24.28 16.30 4.88
C ARG A 151 -23.65 17.32 3.92
N LYS A 152 -23.77 17.05 2.62
CA LYS A 152 -23.35 17.96 1.56
C LYS A 152 -24.28 19.15 1.44
#